data_AF-A0A1Q5SFR9-F1
#
_entry.id   AF-A0A1Q5SFR9-F1
#
_cell.length_a   1.000
_cell.length_b   1.000
_cell.length_c   1.000
_cell.angle_alpha   90.00
_cell.angle_beta   90.00
_cell.angle_gamma   90.00
#
_symmetry.space_group_name_H-M   'P 1'
#
loop_
_entity.id
_entity.type
_entity.pdbx_description
1 polymer ?
#
loop_
_entity_poly.entity_id
_entity_poly.type
_entity_poly.pdbx_seq_one_letter_code
_entity_poly.pdbx_strand_id
1 'polypeptide(L)' 'MATLFDVVTVTSFIGLVIAFFQFSDREIRTLVNFMLAGLVFAVANQVGNAGHFILAAVLVLAGIVFAALVIKR' A
#
# COMPACT_ATOMS: atom_id res chain seq x y z
N MET A 1 -12.85 -2.06 17.17
CA MET A 1 -11.73 -2.95 17.53
C MET A 1 -10.80 -2.98 16.34
N ALA A 2 -9.50 -2.75 16.50
CA ALA A 2 -8.56 -2.85 15.38
C ALA A 2 -8.42 -4.32 14.95
N THR A 3 -8.41 -4.55 13.64
CA THR A 3 -8.25 -5.86 13.02
C THR A 3 -6.82 -6.06 12.50
N LEU A 4 -6.50 -7.28 12.09
CA LEU A 4 -5.22 -7.59 11.46
C LEU A 4 -4.96 -6.71 10.22
N PHE A 5 -5.96 -6.55 9.35
CA PHE A 5 -5.78 -5.77 8.12
C PHE A 5 -5.68 -4.28 8.39
N ASP A 6 -6.31 -3.76 9.46
CA ASP A 6 -6.13 -2.35 9.83
C ASP A 6 -4.66 -2.08 10.17
N VAL A 7 -4.03 -2.96 10.96
CA VAL A 7 -2.60 -2.85 11.30
C VAL A 7 -1.73 -2.97 10.05
N VAL A 8 -1.95 -4.01 9.23
CA VAL A 8 -1.14 -4.27 8.03
C VAL A 8 -1.21 -3.12 7.04
N THR A 9 -2.40 -2.59 6.77
CA THR A 9 -2.59 -1.53 5.77
C THR A 9 -2.10 -0.18 6.27
N VAL A 10 -2.28 0.15 7.55
CA VAL A 10 -1.67 1.35 8.17
C VAL A 10 -0.14 1.27 8.13
N THR A 11 0.45 0.14 8.48
CA THR A 11 1.91 -0.05 8.34
C THR A 11 2.37 0.09 6.89
N SER A 12 1.58 -0.40 5.94
CA SER A 12 1.87 -0.25 4.51
C SER A 12 1.82 1.21 4.05
N PHE A 13 0.86 2.01 4.54
CA PHE A 13 0.82 3.45 4.29
C PHE A 13 2.04 4.17 4.86
N ILE A 14 2.46 3.85 6.08
CA ILE A 14 3.70 4.38 6.66
C ILE A 14 4.91 4.00 5.78
N GLY A 15 4.94 2.76 5.29
CA GLY A 15 5.94 2.29 4.34
C GLY A 15 5.99 3.13 3.05
N LEU A 16 4.84 3.49 2.48
CA LEU A 16 4.77 4.37 1.30
C LEU A 16 5.30 5.78 1.59
N VAL A 17 5.00 6.32 2.77
CA VAL A 17 5.52 7.63 3.20
C VAL A 17 7.05 7.58 3.31
N ILE A 18 7.59 6.56 3.98
CA ILE A 18 9.04 6.36 4.09
C ILE A 18 9.67 6.18 2.70
N ALA A 19 9.05 5.35 1.86
CA ALA A 19 9.45 5.12 0.47
C ALA A 19 9.57 6.45 -0.30
N PHE A 20 8.59 7.33 -0.15
CA PHE A 20 8.55 8.58 -0.90
C PHE A 20 9.66 9.52 -0.46
N PHE A 21 9.83 9.69 0.86
CA PHE A 21 10.78 10.66 1.39
C PHE A 21 12.24 10.20 1.33
N GLN A 22 12.51 8.91 1.49
CA GLN A 22 13.86 8.37 1.56
C GLN A 22 14.38 7.80 0.24
N PHE A 23 13.49 7.29 -0.63
CA PHE A 23 13.89 6.50 -1.79
C PHE A 23 13.38 7.06 -3.12
N SER A 24 12.83 8.28 -3.15
CA SER A 24 12.40 8.93 -4.40
C SER A 24 12.84 10.39 -4.46
N ASP A 25 12.90 10.94 -5.67
CA ASP A 25 13.15 12.36 -5.93
C ASP A 25 11.96 13.27 -5.57
N ARG A 26 10.94 12.73 -4.90
CA ARG A 26 9.76 13.46 -4.38
C ARG A 26 8.95 14.15 -5.47
N GLU A 27 8.98 13.61 -6.68
CA GLU A 27 8.21 14.12 -7.81
C GLU A 27 6.70 13.83 -7.65
N ILE A 28 5.89 14.72 -8.21
CA ILE A 28 4.42 14.57 -8.25
C ILE A 28 4.02 13.24 -8.90
N ARG A 29 4.75 12.79 -9.93
CA ARG A 29 4.48 11.53 -10.61
C ARG A 29 4.61 10.32 -9.67
N THR A 30 5.69 10.28 -8.88
CA THR A 30 5.92 9.22 -7.89
C THR A 30 4.87 9.27 -6.79
N LEU A 31 4.50 10.48 -6.34
CA LEU A 31 3.42 10.67 -5.38
C LEU A 31 2.10 10.10 -5.88
N VAL A 32 1.71 10.40 -7.13
CA VAL A 32 0.47 9.87 -7.75
C VAL A 32 0.49 8.35 -7.82
N ASN A 33 1.63 7.75 -8.20
CA ASN A 33 1.76 6.29 -8.20
C ASN A 33 1.62 5.71 -6.78
N PHE A 34 2.20 6.34 -5.77
CA PHE A 34 2.04 5.87 -4.39
C PHE A 34 0.63 6.08 -3.85
N MET A 35 -0.09 7.11 -4.29
CA MET A 35 -1.51 7.25 -3.99
C MET A 35 -2.32 6.09 -4.56
N LEU A 36 -2.00 5.61 -5.76
CA LEU A 36 -2.62 4.40 -6.32
C LEU A 36 -2.31 3.15 -5.49
N ALA A 37 -1.06 2.96 -5.06
CA ALA A 37 -0.70 1.87 -4.14
C ALA A 37 -1.47 1.97 -2.82
N GLY A 38 -1.61 3.18 -2.29
CA GLY A 38 -2.38 3.46 -1.09
C GLY A 38 -3.86 3.14 -1.24
N LEU A 39 -4.46 3.44 -2.40
CA LEU A 39 -5.85 3.08 -2.68
C LEU A 39 -6.03 1.55 -2.71
N VAL A 40 -5.08 0.82 -3.27
CA VAL A 40 -5.09 -0.66 -3.24
C VAL A 40 -5.03 -1.18 -1.79
N PHE A 41 -4.23 -0.57 -0.91
CA PHE A 41 -4.20 -0.94 0.52
C PHE A 41 -5.52 -0.64 1.23
N ALA A 42 -6.19 0.48 0.93
CA ALA A 42 -7.50 0.79 1.49
C ALA A 42 -8.55 -0.25 1.08
N VAL A 43 -8.56 -0.67 -0.20
CA VAL A 43 -9.44 -1.73 -0.70
C VAL A 43 -9.10 -3.07 -0.04
N ALA A 44 -7.81 -3.41 0.08
CA ALA A 44 -7.37 -4.62 0.75
C ALA A 44 -7.83 -4.66 2.22
N ASN A 45 -7.83 -3.51 2.91
CA ASN A 45 -8.34 -3.41 4.28
C ASN A 45 -9.83 -3.77 4.35
N GLN A 46 -10.64 -3.12 3.51
CA GLN A 46 -12.08 -3.33 3.50
C GLN A 46 -12.44 -4.78 3.15
N VAL A 47 -11.77 -5.36 2.15
CA VAL A 47 -11.98 -6.73 1.69
C VAL A 47 -11.52 -7.74 2.76
N GLY A 48 -10.37 -7.50 3.40
CA GLY A 48 -9.84 -8.34 4.47
C GLY A 48 -10.74 -8.34 5.70
N ASN A 49 -11.23 -7.17 6.09
CA ASN A 49 -12.15 -7.00 7.21
C ASN A 49 -13.55 -7.56 6.92
N ALA A 50 -13.92 -7.73 5.65
CA ALA A 50 -15.12 -8.45 5.24
C ALA A 50 -14.94 -10.00 5.22
N GLY A 51 -13.76 -10.52 5.57
CA GLY A 51 -13.47 -11.97 5.66
C GLY A 51 -12.83 -12.57 4.41
N HIS A 52 -12.58 -11.79 3.36
CA HIS A 52 -11.94 -12.27 2.13
C HIS A 52 -10.41 -12.23 2.22
N PHE A 53 -9.84 -13.05 3.10
CA PHE A 53 -8.42 -12.99 3.47
C PHE A 53 -7.44 -13.22 2.32
N ILE A 54 -7.73 -14.17 1.43
CA ILE A 54 -6.84 -14.50 0.30
C ILE A 54 -6.77 -13.31 -0.67
N LEU A 55 -7.93 -12.74 -1.04
CA LEU A 55 -7.98 -11.59 -1.93
C LEU A 55 -7.28 -10.37 -1.30
N ALA A 56 -7.53 -10.11 -0.02
CA ALA A 56 -6.87 -9.03 0.70
C ALA A 56 -5.35 -9.19 0.73
N ALA A 57 -4.83 -10.40 1.00
CA ALA A 57 -3.39 -10.67 0.98
C ALA A 57 -2.79 -10.44 -0.42
N VAL A 58 -3.47 -10.89 -1.48
CA VAL A 58 -3.04 -10.66 -2.87
C VAL A 58 -3.00 -9.16 -3.18
N LEU A 59 -4.00 -8.39 -2.76
CA LEU A 59 -4.03 -6.94 -2.98
C LEU A 59 -2.91 -6.22 -2.22
N VAL A 60 -2.63 -6.59 -0.97
CA VAL A 60 -1.50 -6.05 -0.21
C VAL A 60 -0.18 -6.34 -0.94
N LEU A 61 0.05 -7.59 -1.35
CA LEU A 61 1.26 -7.95 -2.09
C LEU A 61 1.38 -7.19 -3.40
N ALA A 62 0.28 -7.05 -4.15
CA ALA A 62 0.25 -6.29 -5.40
C ALA A 62 0.60 -4.81 -5.18
N GLY A 63 0.05 -4.17 -4.14
CA GLY A 63 0.37 -2.78 -3.80
C GLY A 63 1.83 -2.59 -3.42
N ILE A 64 2.42 -3.51 -2.64
CA ILE A 64 3.84 -3.48 -2.25
C ILE A 64 4.73 -3.64 -3.48
N VAL A 65 4.45 -4.64 -4.32
CA VAL A 65 5.23 -4.89 -5.55
C VAL A 65 5.15 -3.70 -6.48
N PHE A 66 3.96 -3.13 -6.68
CA PHE A 66 3.78 -1.95 -7.51
C PHE A 66 4.58 -0.74 -6.97
N ALA A 67 4.51 -0.45 -5.67
CA ALA A 67 5.30 0.61 -5.06
C ALA A 67 6.80 0.39 -5.23
N ALA A 68 7.29 -0.85 -5.04
CA ALA A 68 8.69 -1.19 -5.25
C ALA A 68 9.14 -1.01 -6.71
N LEU A 69 8.27 -1.34 -7.69
CA LEU A 69 8.57 -1.12 -9.11
C LEU A 69 8.60 0.36 -9.49
N VAL A 70 7.76 1.18 -8.84
CA VAL A 70 7.74 2.63 -9.04
C VAL A 70 9.04 3.27 -8.55
N ILE A 71 9.59 2.82 -7.41
CA ILE A 71 10.87 3.33 -6.87
C ILE A 71 12.06 2.92 -7.74
N LYS A 72 12.02 1.72 -8.33
CA LYS A 72 13.12 1.20 -9.15
C LYS A 72 13.21 1.83 -10.54
N ARG A 73 12.21 2.60 -10.95
CA ARG A 73 12.17 3.29 -12.25
C ARG A 73 12.72 4.70 -12.13
#